data_AF-A0A1G9HUR4-F1
#
_entry.id   AF-A0A1G9HUR4-F1
#
_cell.length_a   1.000
_cell.length_b   1.000
_cell.length_c   1.000
_cell.angle_alpha   90.00
_cell.angle_beta   90.00
_cell.angle_gamma   90.00
#
_symmetry.space_group_name_H-M   'P 1'
#
loop_
_entity.id
_entity.type
_entity.pdbx_description
1 polymer ?
#
loop_
_entity_poly.entity_id
_entity_poly.type
_entity_poly.pdbx_seq_one_letter_code
_entity_poly.pdbx_strand_id
1 'polypeptide(L)'
;MQACNYRRATGAFGVALFALAMTTAMAQESKEKVQGEAQEVVGQCQQQALQGPAGQALTGNPIYETNAADYEPGKAFELQISFLGHGNTFHTVTCQVDEQGNVTYKGVEETGQPQI
;
A
#
# COMPACT_ATOMS: atom_id res chain seq x y z
N MET A 1 19.15 75.45 9.64
CA MET A 1 19.33 75.38 8.18
C MET A 1 18.18 74.57 7.57
N GLN A 2 17.48 75.21 6.64
CA GLN A 2 16.62 74.75 5.54
C GLN A 2 15.50 73.70 5.71
N ALA A 3 14.33 74.15 5.23
CA ALA A 3 13.07 73.48 5.02
C ALA A 3 13.07 72.57 3.77
N CYS A 4 12.11 71.64 3.67
CA CYS A 4 11.07 71.72 2.63
C CYS A 4 9.97 70.66 2.80
N ASN A 5 8.74 71.14 2.59
CA ASN A 5 7.48 70.42 2.44
C ASN A 5 7.54 69.24 1.45
N TYR A 6 6.74 68.19 1.66
CA TYR A 6 6.00 67.55 0.56
C TYR A 6 4.69 66.88 1.02
N ARG A 7 3.58 67.59 0.76
CA ARG A 7 2.38 67.15 0.03
C ARG A 7 1.75 65.79 0.36
N ARG A 8 0.50 65.85 0.85
CA ARG A 8 -0.50 64.76 0.87
C ARG A 8 -0.64 64.11 -0.52
N ALA A 9 -0.66 62.78 -0.55
CA ALA A 9 -1.36 62.01 -1.58
C ALA A 9 -1.90 60.71 -0.97
N THR A 10 -3.22 60.58 -1.04
CA THR A 10 -4.05 59.39 -0.85
C THR A 10 -3.51 58.16 -1.56
N GLY A 11 -3.53 57.02 -0.88
CA GLY A 11 -3.24 55.71 -1.48
C GLY A 11 -3.68 54.59 -0.55
N ALA A 12 -4.97 54.26 -0.58
CA ALA A 12 -5.50 53.06 0.03
C ALA A 12 -5.16 51.85 -0.85
N PHE A 13 -4.19 51.04 -0.44
CA PHE A 13 -3.95 49.67 -0.89
C PHE A 13 -3.17 49.03 0.25
N GLY A 14 -3.70 48.09 1.02
CA GLY A 14 -4.22 46.81 0.58
C GLY A 14 -3.65 45.81 1.59
N VAL A 15 -4.46 45.45 2.57
CA VAL A 15 -4.19 44.43 3.58
C VAL A 15 -4.05 43.07 2.87
N ALA A 16 -3.29 42.17 3.49
CA ALA A 16 -3.21 40.73 3.25
C ALA A 16 -2.13 40.25 2.26
N LEU A 17 -0.89 40.19 2.77
CA LEU A 17 0.05 39.12 2.41
C LEU A 17 0.20 38.21 3.65
N PHE A 18 -0.77 37.33 3.85
CA PHE A 18 -0.65 36.23 4.81
C PHE A 18 -1.09 34.92 4.14
N ALA A 19 -0.19 33.94 4.22
CA ALA A 19 -0.41 32.50 4.13
C ALA A 19 -0.84 31.91 2.77
N LEU A 20 0.14 31.53 1.96
CA LEU A 20 0.02 30.45 0.97
C LEU A 20 1.32 29.63 1.00
N ALA A 21 1.38 28.60 1.85
CA ALA A 21 2.29 27.45 1.68
C ALA A 21 2.20 26.45 2.86
N MET A 22 1.08 25.77 3.10
CA MET A 22 1.05 24.56 3.96
C MET A 22 -0.09 23.60 3.59
N THR A 23 -0.12 23.05 2.38
CA THR A 23 -1.19 22.09 2.00
C THR A 23 -0.71 20.76 1.41
N THR A 24 0.59 20.48 1.30
CA THR A 24 1.07 19.26 0.61
C THR A 24 1.54 18.12 1.52
N ALA A 25 1.58 18.27 2.85
CA ALA A 25 2.12 17.22 3.73
C ALA A 25 1.17 16.04 4.00
N MET A 26 -0.16 16.22 3.92
CA MET A 26 -1.10 15.18 4.40
C MET A 26 -1.43 14.08 3.38
N ALA A 27 -1.15 14.29 2.08
CA ALA A 27 -1.46 13.31 1.04
C ALA A 27 -0.40 12.19 0.92
N GLN A 28 0.84 12.45 1.36
CA GLN A 28 1.93 11.47 1.28
C GLN A 28 1.82 10.39 2.36
N GLU A 29 1.44 10.78 3.58
CA GLU A 29 1.28 9.87 4.72
C GLU A 29 0.19 8.81 4.47
N SER A 30 -0.90 9.18 3.78
CA SER A 30 -1.99 8.25 3.49
C SER A 30 -1.62 7.17 2.47
N LYS A 31 -0.85 7.50 1.43
CA LYS A 31 -0.42 6.51 0.42
C LYS A 31 0.63 5.56 0.96
N GLU A 32 1.54 6.06 1.79
CA GLU A 32 2.58 5.24 2.42
C GLU A 32 1.95 4.27 3.45
N LYS A 33 0.97 4.75 4.23
CA LYS A 33 0.20 3.90 5.16
C LYS A 33 -0.54 2.78 4.44
N VAL A 34 -1.25 3.06 3.36
CA VAL A 34 -2.01 2.05 2.60
C VAL A 34 -1.08 1.01 1.97
N GLN A 35 0.08 1.42 1.45
CA GLN A 35 1.08 0.47 0.94
C GLN A 35 1.67 -0.41 2.04
N GLY A 36 1.90 0.15 3.24
CA GLY A 36 2.34 -0.63 4.40
C GLY A 36 1.29 -1.67 4.83
N GLU A 37 0.01 -1.30 4.84
CA GLU A 37 -1.08 -2.22 5.18
C GLU A 37 -1.24 -3.35 4.15
N ALA A 38 -1.09 -3.06 2.86
CA ALA A 38 -1.09 -4.07 1.79
C ALA A 38 0.06 -5.07 1.95
N GLN A 39 1.26 -4.60 2.30
CA GLN A 39 2.40 -5.48 2.57
C GLN A 39 2.20 -6.33 3.82
N GLU A 40 1.53 -5.80 4.84
CA GLU A 40 1.23 -6.52 6.07
C GLU A 40 0.30 -7.72 5.81
N VAL A 41 -0.81 -7.51 5.08
CA VAL A 41 -1.75 -8.61 4.76
C VAL A 41 -1.11 -9.68 3.88
N VAL A 42 -0.20 -9.30 2.97
CA VAL A 42 0.62 -10.25 2.17
C VAL A 42 1.49 -11.10 3.08
N GLY A 43 2.22 -10.47 4.01
CA GLY A 43 3.08 -11.17 4.97
C GLY A 43 2.29 -12.14 5.86
N GLN A 44 1.13 -11.70 6.37
CA GLN A 44 0.25 -12.55 7.17
C GLN A 44 -0.28 -13.75 6.38
N CYS A 45 -0.73 -13.54 5.14
CA CYS A 45 -1.22 -14.62 4.28
C CYS A 45 -0.11 -15.62 3.94
N GLN A 46 1.07 -15.15 3.59
CA GLN A 46 2.24 -15.99 3.36
C GLN A 46 2.56 -16.82 4.62
N GLN A 47 2.59 -16.19 5.79
CA GLN A 47 2.89 -16.90 7.04
C GLN A 47 1.86 -17.98 7.34
N GLN A 48 0.57 -17.70 7.19
CA GLN A 48 -0.48 -18.71 7.41
C GLN A 48 -0.37 -19.86 6.40
N ALA A 49 -0.08 -19.57 5.14
CA ALA A 49 0.11 -20.62 4.13
C ALA A 49 1.33 -21.50 4.40
N LEU A 50 2.44 -20.90 4.87
CA LEU A 50 3.66 -21.62 5.28
C LEU A 50 3.46 -22.49 6.52
N GLN A 51 2.58 -22.08 7.44
CA GLN A 51 2.22 -22.87 8.62
C GLN A 51 1.12 -23.91 8.34
N GLY A 52 0.43 -23.78 7.21
CA GLY A 52 -0.67 -24.63 6.81
C GLY A 52 -0.24 -25.90 6.05
N PRO A 53 -1.22 -26.66 5.52
CA PRO A 53 -0.97 -27.91 4.79
C PRO A 53 -0.06 -27.74 3.55
N ALA A 54 -0.10 -26.55 2.93
CA ALA A 54 0.69 -26.21 1.75
C ALA A 54 2.15 -25.84 2.07
N GLY A 55 2.50 -25.70 3.35
CA GLY A 55 3.76 -25.08 3.75
C GLY A 55 5.00 -25.73 3.18
N GLN A 56 5.02 -27.05 3.05
CA GLN A 56 6.16 -27.78 2.46
C GLN A 56 6.37 -27.44 0.98
N ALA A 57 5.29 -27.30 0.21
CA ALA A 57 5.36 -26.95 -1.21
C ALA A 57 5.76 -25.50 -1.43
N LEU A 58 5.47 -24.61 -0.47
CA LEU A 58 5.74 -23.17 -0.56
C LEU A 58 7.09 -22.76 0.03
N THR A 59 7.65 -23.55 0.95
CA THR A 59 8.87 -23.20 1.67
C THR A 59 10.05 -23.01 0.72
N GLY A 60 10.64 -21.81 0.74
CA GLY A 60 11.79 -21.46 -0.10
C GLY A 60 11.43 -20.93 -1.49
N ASN A 61 10.15 -20.97 -1.89
CA ASN A 61 9.70 -20.40 -3.15
C ASN A 61 9.54 -18.88 -3.03
N PRO A 62 10.05 -18.08 -3.99
CA PRO A 62 9.82 -16.65 -3.99
C PRO A 62 8.38 -16.32 -4.41
N ILE A 63 7.84 -15.21 -3.87
CA ILE A 63 6.61 -14.61 -4.37
C ILE A 63 6.89 -14.11 -5.79
N TYR A 64 6.05 -14.52 -6.74
CA TYR A 64 6.08 -14.11 -8.14
C TYR A 64 5.15 -12.93 -8.39
N GLU A 65 3.91 -13.02 -7.92
CA GLU A 65 2.87 -12.03 -8.17
C GLU A 65 1.87 -11.98 -7.02
N THR A 66 1.25 -10.82 -6.82
CA THR A 66 0.13 -10.66 -5.89
C THR A 66 -0.82 -9.56 -6.37
N ASN A 67 -2.11 -9.69 -6.05
CA ASN A 67 -3.12 -8.65 -6.28
C ASN A 67 -3.22 -7.64 -5.13
N ALA A 68 -2.28 -7.62 -4.18
CA ALA A 68 -2.31 -6.73 -3.02
C ALA A 68 -2.33 -5.22 -3.36
N ALA A 69 -1.96 -4.83 -4.58
CA ALA A 69 -2.07 -3.45 -5.04
C ALA A 69 -3.53 -2.94 -5.07
N ASP A 70 -4.50 -3.86 -5.20
CA ASP A 70 -5.93 -3.56 -5.20
C ASP A 70 -6.54 -3.60 -3.78
N TYR A 71 -5.74 -3.88 -2.75
CA TYR A 71 -6.21 -3.92 -1.37
C TYR A 71 -6.58 -2.52 -0.86
N GLU A 72 -7.80 -2.41 -0.33
CA GLU A 72 -8.30 -1.21 0.32
C GLU A 72 -8.61 -1.50 1.80
N PRO A 73 -7.93 -0.83 2.75
CA PRO A 73 -8.22 -1.00 4.17
C PRO A 73 -9.69 -0.71 4.49
N GLY A 74 -10.29 -1.51 5.37
CA GLY A 74 -11.69 -1.37 5.74
C GLY A 74 -12.68 -2.10 4.82
N LYS A 75 -12.20 -2.82 3.80
CA LYS A 75 -13.03 -3.64 2.91
C LYS A 75 -12.59 -5.10 2.94
N ALA A 76 -13.56 -6.00 2.86
CA ALA A 76 -13.26 -7.41 2.62
C ALA A 76 -12.59 -7.57 1.25
N PHE A 77 -11.53 -8.38 1.20
CA PHE A 77 -10.71 -8.57 0.01
C PHE A 77 -10.24 -10.01 -0.11
N GLU A 78 -10.28 -10.57 -1.31
CA GLU A 78 -9.67 -11.87 -1.59
C GLU A 78 -8.25 -11.65 -2.09
N LEU A 79 -7.29 -11.94 -1.21
CA LEU A 79 -5.87 -11.79 -1.48
C LEU A 79 -5.34 -13.06 -2.12
N GLN A 80 -4.69 -12.90 -3.27
CA GLN A 80 -4.01 -13.97 -4.00
C GLN A 80 -2.51 -13.68 -4.06
N ILE A 81 -1.71 -14.69 -3.72
CA ILE A 81 -0.25 -14.65 -3.75
C ILE A 81 0.24 -15.86 -4.51
N SER A 82 0.89 -15.63 -5.65
CA SER A 82 1.48 -16.67 -6.47
C SER A 82 2.95 -16.84 -6.11
N PHE A 83 3.36 -18.06 -5.80
CA PHE A 83 4.74 -18.46 -5.55
C PHE A 83 5.30 -19.19 -6.77
N LEU A 84 6.53 -18.87 -7.15
CA LEU A 84 7.24 -19.58 -8.21
C LEU A 84 7.89 -20.84 -7.63
N GLY A 85 7.34 -22.00 -7.99
CA GLY A 85 7.89 -23.31 -7.62
C GLY A 85 9.00 -23.78 -8.55
N HIS A 86 9.43 -25.02 -8.36
CA HIS A 86 10.43 -25.64 -9.24
C HIS A 86 9.90 -25.81 -10.67
N GLY A 87 10.76 -25.53 -11.65
CA GLY A 87 10.40 -25.62 -13.07
C GLY A 87 9.47 -24.49 -13.49
N ASN A 88 8.31 -24.86 -14.04
CA ASN A 88 7.25 -23.92 -14.46
C ASN A 88 6.00 -24.06 -13.58
N THR A 89 6.19 -24.42 -12.32
CA THR A 89 5.09 -24.62 -11.36
C THR A 89 4.78 -23.31 -10.65
N PHE A 90 3.50 -22.99 -10.51
CA PHE A 90 3.03 -21.85 -9.73
C PHE A 90 2.08 -22.35 -8.64
N HIS A 91 2.32 -21.90 -7.41
CA HIS A 91 1.42 -22.15 -6.29
C HIS A 91 0.70 -20.85 -5.93
N THR A 92 -0.59 -20.75 -6.23
CA THR A 92 -1.40 -19.59 -5.91
C THR A 92 -2.13 -19.83 -4.59
N VAL A 93 -1.71 -19.11 -3.57
CA VAL A 93 -2.36 -19.09 -2.26
C VAL A 93 -3.48 -18.08 -2.29
N THR A 94 -4.65 -18.49 -1.80
CA THR A 94 -5.80 -17.61 -1.60
C THR A 94 -6.04 -17.41 -0.10
N CYS A 95 -6.15 -16.15 0.31
CA CYS A 95 -6.52 -15.74 1.66
C CYS A 95 -7.71 -14.76 1.61
N GLN A 96 -8.59 -14.87 2.58
CA GLN A 96 -9.62 -13.87 2.82
C GLN A 96 -9.11 -12.83 3.82
N VAL A 97 -9.17 -11.57 3.44
CA VAL A 97 -9.02 -10.42 4.34
C VAL A 97 -10.41 -9.90 4.68
N ASP A 98 -10.71 -9.70 5.96
CA ASP A 98 -11.96 -9.08 6.41
C ASP A 98 -11.86 -7.55 6.51
N GLU A 99 -12.96 -6.88 6.86
CA GLU A 99 -13.02 -5.40 6.97
C GLU A 99 -12.12 -4.86 8.09
N GLN A 100 -11.71 -5.69 9.04
CA GLN A 100 -10.78 -5.33 10.11
C GLN A 100 -9.31 -5.59 9.72
N GLY A 101 -9.06 -6.17 8.54
CA GLY A 101 -7.72 -6.54 8.10
C GLY A 101 -7.23 -7.90 8.60
N ASN A 102 -8.09 -8.73 9.21
CA ASN A 102 -7.70 -10.07 9.63
C ASN A 102 -7.61 -10.99 8.42
N VAL A 103 -6.50 -11.72 8.32
CA VAL A 103 -6.23 -12.65 7.23
C VAL A 103 -6.60 -14.08 7.62
N THR A 104 -7.32 -14.77 6.74
CA THR A 104 -7.68 -16.19 6.89
C THR A 104 -7.31 -16.96 5.63
N TYR A 105 -6.40 -17.92 5.75
CA TYR A 105 -6.07 -18.87 4.68
C TYR A 105 -7.31 -19.63 4.17
N LYS A 106 -7.47 -19.70 2.85
CA LYS A 106 -8.56 -20.43 2.19
C LYS A 106 -8.08 -21.67 1.45
N GLY A 107 -6.94 -21.59 0.77
CA GLY A 107 -6.45 -22.71 -0.01
C GLY A 107 -5.20 -22.37 -0.82
N VAL A 108 -4.71 -23.38 -1.52
CA VAL A 108 -3.64 -23.28 -2.50
C VAL A 108 -4.07 -24.01 -3.76
N GLU A 109 -3.78 -23.40 -4.90
CA GLU A 109 -3.93 -24.01 -6.21
C GLU A 109 -2.54 -24.17 -6.83
N GLU A 110 -2.28 -25.31 -7.44
CA GLU A 110 -1.05 -25.57 -8.18
C GLU A 110 -1.36 -25.58 -9.67
N THR A 111 -0.56 -24.86 -10.45
CA THR A 111 -0.64 -24.87 -11.90
C THR A 111 0.75 -25.08 -12.50
N GLY A 112 0.79 -25.55 -13.76
CA GLY A 112 2.03 -25.83 -14.48
C GLY A 112 2.41 -27.29 -14.48
N GLN A 113 3.67 -27.56 -14.79
CA GLN A 113 4.23 -28.92 -14.83
C GLN A 113 5.53 -28.94 -14.02
N PRO A 114 5.61 -29.74 -12.95
CA PRO A 114 6.85 -29.92 -12.22
C PRO A 114 7.88 -30.59 -13.13
N GLN A 115 9.09 -30.04 -13.16
CA GLN A 115 10.21 -30.66 -13.86
C GLN A 115 10.77 -31.74 -12.93
N ILE A 116 10.51 -33.02 -13.28
CA ILE A 116 11.01 -34.22 -12.61
C ILE A 116 12.51 -34.43 -12.82
#